data_AF-A0A537WEA4-F1
#
_entry.id   AF-A0A537WEA4-F1
#
_cell.length_a   1.000
_cell.length_b   1.000
_cell.length_c   1.000
_cell.angle_alpha   90.00
_cell.angle_beta   90.00
_cell.angle_gamma   90.00
#
_symmetry.space_group_name_H-M   'P 1'
#
loop_
_entity.id
_entity.type
_entity.pdbx_description
1 polymer ?
#
loop_
_entity_poly.entity_id
_entity_poly.type
_entity_poly.pdbx_seq_one_letter_code
_entity_poly.pdbx_strand_id
1 'polypeptide(L)'
;MVALGGGCVTDVAGFAAATYLRGIPWVAVPTTLVGQVDAGIGGKTAIDLPEGKNLVGAFHWPVRTVIDPALLETLPERERREGLAEVVKTGLLAGEPLWQLPQPELVRRSASFKAGVCLRDPYDRGERHILNLGHTFAHALEAAASYEGVTHGSAVALGLRAALRLSGRPTAVVDELLSPKPVRVDRERAWRALGRDKKRGLVLLSDDGPKWDVQLPDEDVRRALDELIAD
;
A
#
# COMPACT_ATOMS: atom_id res chain seq x y z
N MET A 1 5.74 -15.55 19.14
CA MET A 1 6.77 -15.08 18.19
C MET A 1 6.86 -13.56 18.25
N VAL A 2 8.04 -12.95 18.07
CA VAL A 2 8.20 -11.49 17.97
C VAL A 2 8.86 -11.18 16.63
N ALA A 3 8.21 -10.34 15.82
CA ALA A 3 8.68 -9.95 14.49
C ALA A 3 9.25 -8.53 14.55
N LEU A 4 10.58 -8.41 14.65
CA LEU A 4 11.30 -7.14 14.67
C LEU A 4 11.92 -6.89 13.28
N GLY A 5 11.34 -5.98 12.50
CA GLY A 5 11.83 -5.67 11.15
C GLY A 5 10.81 -4.88 10.32
N GLY A 6 11.06 -4.73 9.02
CA GLY A 6 10.10 -4.12 8.09
C GLY A 6 8.94 -5.04 7.71
N GLY A 7 8.13 -4.61 6.74
CA GLY A 7 6.94 -5.34 6.27
C GLY A 7 7.20 -6.80 5.89
N CYS A 8 8.29 -7.08 5.16
CA CYS A 8 8.63 -8.46 4.78
C CYS A 8 8.88 -9.36 6.00
N VAL A 9 9.51 -8.83 7.06
CA VAL A 9 9.76 -9.60 8.29
C VAL A 9 8.45 -9.86 9.02
N THR A 10 7.58 -8.85 9.12
CA THR A 10 6.28 -9.01 9.79
C THR A 10 5.35 -9.97 9.05
N ASP A 11 5.38 -9.99 7.72
CA ASP A 11 4.56 -10.89 6.91
C ASP A 11 5.02 -12.35 7.04
N VAL A 12 6.32 -12.62 6.88
CA VAL A 12 6.88 -13.97 7.01
C VAL A 12 6.70 -14.50 8.43
N ALA A 13 7.03 -13.70 9.45
CA ALA A 13 6.88 -14.10 10.84
C ALA A 13 5.40 -14.30 11.22
N GLY A 14 4.52 -13.41 10.76
CA GLY A 14 3.08 -13.54 10.97
C GLY A 14 2.52 -14.82 10.35
N PHE A 15 2.93 -15.16 9.12
CA PHE A 15 2.50 -16.37 8.44
C PHE A 15 3.06 -17.64 9.09
N ALA A 16 4.33 -17.60 9.50
CA ALA A 16 4.94 -18.68 10.28
C ALA A 16 4.22 -18.87 11.62
N ALA A 17 3.85 -17.79 12.32
CA ALA A 17 3.06 -17.86 13.54
C ALA A 17 1.64 -18.41 13.32
N ALA A 18 1.03 -18.14 12.16
CA ALA A 18 -0.29 -18.65 11.80
C ALA A 18 -0.29 -20.18 11.59
N THR A 19 0.82 -20.72 11.07
CA THR A 19 0.93 -22.13 10.66
C THR A 19 1.61 -23.00 11.71
N TYR A 20 2.56 -22.45 12.47
CA TYR A 20 3.27 -23.17 13.52
C TYR A 20 2.29 -23.64 14.61
N LEU A 21 2.25 -24.95 14.85
CA LEU A 21 1.29 -25.59 15.76
C LEU A 21 -0.18 -25.20 15.50
N ARG A 22 -0.53 -24.88 14.24
CA ARG A 22 -1.85 -24.38 13.82
C ARG A 22 -2.24 -23.01 14.41
N GLY A 23 -1.26 -22.24 14.86
CA GLY A 23 -1.45 -20.88 15.33
C GLY A 23 -0.85 -20.67 16.72
N ILE A 24 0.15 -19.79 16.79
CA ILE A 24 0.69 -19.26 18.04
C ILE A 24 0.54 -17.73 18.11
N PRO A 25 0.47 -17.14 19.32
CA PRO A 25 0.51 -15.69 19.49
C PRO A 25 1.78 -15.06 18.92
N TRP A 26 1.64 -13.88 18.34
CA TRP A 26 2.77 -13.10 17.84
C TRP A 26 2.62 -11.59 18.06
N VAL A 27 3.75 -10.90 18.09
CA VAL A 27 3.85 -9.44 18.24
C VAL A 27 4.58 -8.87 17.04
N ALA A 28 4.03 -7.83 16.43
CA ALA A 28 4.68 -7.08 15.36
C ALA A 28 5.43 -5.87 15.94
N VAL A 29 6.70 -5.69 15.59
CA VAL A 29 7.52 -4.54 15.98
C VAL A 29 8.15 -3.94 14.70
N PRO A 30 7.37 -3.17 13.92
CA PRO A 30 7.83 -2.63 12.65
C PRO A 30 8.95 -1.60 12.80
N THR A 31 10.04 -1.79 12.06
CA THR A 31 11.25 -0.92 12.10
C THR A 31 11.38 0.00 10.88
N THR A 32 10.46 -0.08 9.92
CA THR A 32 10.45 0.78 8.71
C THR A 32 9.21 1.66 8.70
N LEU A 33 9.26 2.79 7.97
CA LEU A 33 8.10 3.69 7.91
C LEU A 33 6.87 2.98 7.34
N VAL A 34 7.02 2.25 6.23
CA VAL A 34 5.95 1.39 5.66
C VAL A 34 5.39 0.44 6.71
N GLY A 35 6.25 -0.23 7.48
CA GLY A 35 5.81 -1.15 8.53
C GLY A 35 5.00 -0.44 9.63
N GLN A 36 5.41 0.76 10.03
CA GLN A 36 4.78 1.51 11.11
C GLN A 36 3.45 2.17 10.71
N VAL A 37 3.26 2.50 9.43
CA VAL A 37 2.05 3.18 8.94
C VAL A 37 1.09 2.29 8.17
N ASP A 38 1.55 1.13 7.69
CA ASP A 38 0.75 0.21 6.87
C ASP A 38 1.03 -1.27 7.19
N ALA A 39 2.14 -1.84 6.71
CA ALA A 39 2.34 -3.29 6.61
C ALA A 39 2.34 -4.03 7.96
N GLY A 40 2.75 -3.38 9.05
CA GLY A 40 2.69 -3.95 10.40
C GLY A 40 1.29 -3.97 11.03
N ILE A 41 0.26 -3.54 10.31
CA ILE A 41 -1.09 -3.30 10.83
C ILE A 41 -2.15 -4.03 9.97
N GLY A 42 -3.00 -4.81 10.63
CA GLY A 42 -4.21 -5.37 10.03
C GLY A 42 -4.17 -6.87 9.70
N GLY A 43 -3.16 -7.60 10.19
CA GLY A 43 -3.17 -9.06 10.29
C GLY A 43 -3.12 -9.83 8.98
N LYS A 44 -2.93 -9.17 7.83
CA LYS A 44 -2.57 -9.87 6.59
C LYS A 44 -1.12 -10.30 6.71
N THR A 45 -0.86 -11.58 6.47
CA THR A 45 0.47 -12.17 6.52
C THR A 45 0.61 -13.07 5.31
N ALA A 46 1.70 -12.97 4.57
CA ALA A 46 1.83 -13.70 3.31
C ALA A 46 3.29 -13.91 2.93
N ILE A 47 3.48 -14.75 1.91
CA ILE A 47 4.73 -14.93 1.20
C ILE A 47 4.45 -14.87 -0.31
N ASP A 48 5.49 -14.51 -1.05
CA ASP A 48 5.47 -14.48 -2.50
C ASP A 48 5.64 -15.90 -3.08
N LEU A 49 5.07 -16.11 -4.26
CA LEU A 49 5.37 -17.24 -5.12
C LEU A 49 5.97 -16.73 -6.45
N PRO A 50 6.64 -17.59 -7.25
CA PRO A 50 7.11 -17.18 -8.59
C PRO A 50 6.01 -16.58 -9.48
N GLU A 51 4.76 -16.98 -9.28
CA GLU A 51 3.60 -16.50 -10.03
C GLU A 51 3.09 -15.12 -9.57
N GLY A 52 3.46 -14.65 -8.37
CA GLY A 52 3.04 -13.35 -7.87
C GLY A 52 3.25 -13.09 -6.39
N LYS A 53 3.11 -11.80 -6.02
CA LYS A 53 3.24 -11.33 -4.64
C LYS A 53 2.09 -11.76 -3.74
N ASN A 54 2.41 -12.06 -2.48
CA ASN A 54 1.45 -12.29 -1.39
C ASN A 54 0.35 -13.34 -1.70
N LEU A 55 0.64 -14.32 -2.57
CA LEU A 55 -0.37 -15.28 -3.04
C LEU A 55 -0.71 -16.36 -2.00
N VAL A 56 0.22 -16.66 -1.09
CA VAL A 56 0.03 -17.64 -0.02
C VAL A 56 0.13 -16.94 1.31
N GLY A 57 -0.92 -17.02 2.12
CA GLY A 57 -0.96 -16.27 3.36
C GLY A 57 -2.13 -16.64 4.27
N ALA A 58 -2.25 -15.89 5.37
CA ALA A 58 -3.32 -16.00 6.34
C ALA A 58 -3.70 -14.62 6.89
N PHE A 59 -4.97 -14.48 7.27
CA PHE A 59 -5.39 -13.43 8.21
C PHE A 59 -5.09 -13.90 9.63
N HIS A 60 -3.92 -13.53 10.17
CA HIS A 60 -3.47 -13.88 11.53
C HIS A 60 -3.06 -12.63 12.30
N TRP A 61 -3.94 -12.16 13.18
CA TRP A 61 -3.75 -10.91 13.90
C TRP A 61 -2.65 -11.01 14.96
N PRO A 62 -1.72 -10.03 15.05
CA PRO A 62 -0.80 -9.97 16.17
C PRO A 62 -1.58 -9.67 17.46
N VAL A 63 -1.14 -10.21 18.60
CA VAL A 63 -1.72 -9.86 19.91
C VAL A 63 -1.39 -8.41 20.29
N ARG A 64 -0.34 -7.85 19.67
CA ARG A 64 0.04 -6.43 19.78
C ARG A 64 0.90 -6.02 18.59
N THR A 65 0.70 -4.82 18.08
CA THR A 65 1.67 -4.12 17.23
C THR A 65 2.32 -3.02 18.08
N VAL A 66 3.64 -3.02 18.18
CA VAL A 66 4.43 -2.04 18.95
C VAL A 66 5.15 -1.13 17.96
N ILE A 67 4.70 0.13 17.88
CA ILE A 67 5.27 1.13 16.98
C ILE A 67 6.13 2.08 17.82
N ASP A 68 7.41 2.12 17.51
CA ASP A 68 8.37 3.07 18.07
C ASP A 68 8.95 3.94 16.94
N PRO A 69 8.52 5.22 16.81
CA PRO A 69 9.03 6.12 15.79
C PRO A 69 10.54 6.38 15.88
N ALA A 70 11.19 6.16 17.04
CA ALA A 70 12.63 6.33 17.20
C ALA A 70 13.43 5.29 16.38
N LEU A 71 12.84 4.13 16.08
CA LEU A 71 13.47 3.12 15.22
C LEU A 71 13.72 3.62 13.80
N LEU A 72 12.99 4.66 13.36
CA LEU A 72 13.18 5.28 12.05
C LEU A 72 14.41 6.21 12.01
N GLU A 73 15.04 6.54 13.13
CA GLU A 73 16.24 7.41 13.16
C GLU A 73 17.42 6.78 12.41
N THR A 74 17.50 5.45 12.38
CA THR A 74 18.54 4.70 11.67
C THR A 74 18.10 4.22 10.29
N LEU A 75 16.85 4.49 9.89
CA LEU A 75 16.30 4.04 8.62
C LEU A 75 16.93 4.83 7.46
N PRO A 76 17.48 4.17 6.43
CA PRO A 76 18.00 4.87 5.25
C PRO A 76 16.94 5.76 4.61
N GLU A 77 17.35 6.95 4.17
CA GLU A 77 16.42 7.93 3.58
C GLU A 77 15.64 7.36 2.39
N ARG A 78 16.27 6.49 1.59
CA ARG A 78 15.58 5.77 0.51
C ARG A 78 14.36 5.00 1.02
N GLU A 79 14.54 4.20 2.07
CA GLU A 79 13.45 3.39 2.66
C GLU A 79 12.38 4.27 3.33
N ARG A 80 12.79 5.41 3.90
CA ARG A 80 11.85 6.41 4.40
C ARG A 80 10.96 6.95 3.27
N ARG A 81 11.54 7.29 2.12
CA ARG A 81 10.79 7.79 0.96
C ARG A 81 9.80 6.78 0.42
N GLU A 82 10.14 5.48 0.44
CA GLU A 82 9.20 4.42 0.07
C GLU A 82 7.94 4.43 0.97
N GLY A 83 8.11 4.67 2.28
CA GLY A 83 6.99 4.78 3.22
C GLY A 83 6.17 6.05 3.11
N LEU A 84 6.73 7.13 2.56
CA LEU A 84 6.01 8.40 2.43
C LEU A 84 4.82 8.30 1.50
N ALA A 85 4.88 7.43 0.48
CA ALA A 85 3.74 7.17 -0.40
C ALA A 85 2.51 6.66 0.36
N GLU A 86 2.72 5.80 1.37
CA GLU A 86 1.63 5.27 2.20
C GLU A 86 1.08 6.31 3.18
N VAL A 87 1.92 7.22 3.65
CA VAL A 87 1.50 8.38 4.46
C VAL A 87 0.62 9.31 3.62
N VAL A 88 1.03 9.60 2.37
CA VAL A 88 0.23 10.42 1.44
C VAL A 88 -1.09 9.74 1.11
N LYS A 89 -1.08 8.44 0.78
CA LYS A 89 -2.30 7.65 0.59
C LYS A 89 -3.25 7.79 1.78
N THR A 90 -2.73 7.59 2.99
CA THR A 90 -3.52 7.65 4.22
C THR A 90 -4.07 9.05 4.46
N GLY A 91 -3.28 10.10 4.24
CA GLY A 91 -3.74 11.47 4.37
C GLY A 91 -4.82 11.85 3.36
N LEU A 92 -4.69 11.38 2.11
CA LEU A 92 -5.73 11.55 1.09
C LEU A 92 -7.04 10.87 1.47
N LEU A 93 -6.97 9.65 2.02
CA LEU A 93 -8.14 8.91 2.49
C LEU A 93 -8.78 9.54 3.73
N ALA A 94 -7.96 10.09 4.62
CA ALA A 94 -8.42 10.76 5.84
C ALA A 94 -8.90 12.20 5.59
N GLY A 95 -8.60 12.80 4.44
CA GLY A 95 -8.84 14.22 4.18
C GLY A 95 -7.93 15.13 5.00
N GLU A 96 -6.74 14.65 5.40
CA GLU A 96 -5.81 15.36 6.27
C GLU A 96 -4.38 15.33 5.70
N PRO A 97 -3.63 16.45 5.66
CA PRO A 97 -2.27 16.48 5.14
C PRO A 97 -1.24 15.88 6.11
N LEU A 98 -1.34 14.58 6.39
CA LEU A 98 -0.50 13.86 7.38
C LEU A 98 1.00 14.02 7.12
N TRP A 99 1.39 14.17 5.86
CA TRP A 99 2.79 14.39 5.44
C TRP A 99 3.40 15.71 5.92
N GLN A 100 2.59 16.66 6.41
CA GLN A 100 3.08 17.93 6.98
C GLN A 100 3.35 17.84 8.48
N LEU A 101 2.97 16.74 9.13
CA LEU A 101 3.11 16.58 10.57
C LEU A 101 4.53 16.12 10.94
N PRO A 102 5.00 16.40 12.17
CA PRO A 102 6.23 15.80 12.68
C PRO A 102 6.16 14.27 12.65
N GLN A 103 7.31 13.61 12.43
CA GLN A 103 7.39 12.16 12.23
C GLN A 103 6.65 11.31 13.28
N PRO A 104 6.77 11.56 14.60
CA PRO A 104 6.02 10.77 15.58
C PRO A 104 4.50 10.91 15.40
N GLU A 105 4.04 12.10 15.03
CA GLU A 105 2.62 12.40 14.87
C GLU A 105 2.05 11.85 13.55
N LEU A 106 2.77 11.98 12.43
CA LEU A 106 2.35 11.37 11.16
C LEU A 106 2.26 9.85 11.29
N VAL A 107 3.20 9.23 12.01
CA VAL A 107 3.19 7.77 12.24
C VAL A 107 1.96 7.40 13.07
N ARG A 108 1.74 8.08 14.19
CA ARG A 108 0.61 7.84 15.08
C ARG A 108 -0.73 7.96 14.35
N ARG A 109 -0.94 9.04 13.59
CA ARG A 109 -2.20 9.27 12.86
C ARG A 109 -2.41 8.27 11.73
N SER A 110 -1.37 7.98 10.95
CA SER A 110 -1.46 7.00 9.86
C SER A 110 -1.79 5.60 10.41
N ALA A 111 -1.08 5.17 11.45
CA ALA A 111 -1.32 3.90 12.12
C ALA A 111 -2.73 3.82 12.71
N SER A 112 -3.21 4.89 13.34
CA SER A 112 -4.55 4.96 13.92
C SER A 112 -5.64 4.85 12.85
N PHE A 113 -5.49 5.56 11.72
CA PHE A 113 -6.40 5.47 10.59
C PHE A 113 -6.45 4.04 10.02
N LYS A 114 -5.28 3.47 9.71
CA LYS A 114 -5.15 2.10 9.18
C LYS A 114 -5.78 1.08 10.12
N ALA A 115 -5.46 1.15 11.41
CA ALA A 115 -6.01 0.27 12.43
C ALA A 115 -7.53 0.41 12.52
N GLY A 116 -8.06 1.64 12.53
CA GLY A 116 -9.50 1.90 12.56
C GLY A 116 -10.24 1.26 11.40
N VAL A 117 -9.73 1.40 10.17
CA VAL A 117 -10.31 0.76 8.97
C VAL A 117 -10.22 -0.77 9.07
N CYS A 118 -9.06 -1.30 9.45
CA CYS A 118 -8.86 -2.75 9.56
C CYS A 118 -9.70 -3.38 10.67
N LEU A 119 -10.01 -2.67 11.76
CA LEU A 119 -10.88 -3.15 12.83
C LEU A 119 -12.36 -3.18 12.43
N ARG A 120 -12.81 -2.28 11.54
CA ARG A 120 -14.17 -2.30 11.00
C ARG A 120 -14.39 -3.43 9.99
N ASP A 121 -13.35 -3.81 9.26
CA ASP A 121 -13.37 -4.93 8.31
C ASP A 121 -12.12 -5.82 8.44
N PRO A 122 -12.10 -6.73 9.44
CA PRO A 122 -10.90 -7.49 9.80
C PRO A 122 -10.39 -8.47 8.74
N TYR A 123 -11.26 -8.85 7.81
CA TYR A 123 -10.98 -9.88 6.80
C TYR A 123 -10.96 -9.33 5.37
N ASP A 124 -10.96 -8.00 5.21
CA ASP A 124 -10.87 -7.33 3.91
C ASP A 124 -11.96 -7.78 2.93
N ARG A 125 -13.23 -7.65 3.35
CA ARG A 125 -14.41 -8.06 2.57
C ARG A 125 -15.32 -6.90 2.20
N GLY A 126 -14.97 -5.66 2.56
CA GLY A 126 -15.79 -4.48 2.35
C GLY A 126 -14.98 -3.20 2.43
N GLU A 127 -15.31 -2.33 3.39
CA GLU A 127 -14.77 -0.97 3.51
C GLU A 127 -13.23 -0.92 3.49
N ARG A 128 -12.53 -1.96 3.97
CA ARG A 128 -11.06 -1.99 3.98
C ARG A 128 -10.44 -1.86 2.61
N HIS A 129 -11.19 -2.15 1.53
CA HIS A 129 -10.76 -1.93 0.16
C HIS A 129 -10.36 -0.48 -0.13
N ILE A 130 -10.84 0.53 0.61
CA ILE A 130 -10.38 1.94 0.43
C ILE A 130 -8.87 2.10 0.59
N LEU A 131 -8.23 1.21 1.36
CA LEU A 131 -6.78 1.24 1.59
C LEU A 131 -5.98 0.88 0.34
N ASN A 132 -6.65 0.41 -0.72
CA ASN A 132 -6.08 0.12 -2.02
C ASN A 132 -6.08 1.34 -2.96
N LEU A 133 -6.28 2.56 -2.46
CA LEU A 133 -6.09 3.78 -3.24
C LEU A 133 -4.70 3.77 -3.92
N GLY A 134 -4.70 3.88 -5.25
CA GLY A 134 -3.51 3.76 -6.10
C GLY A 134 -2.95 2.34 -6.31
N HIS A 135 -3.35 1.35 -5.51
CA HIS A 135 -2.74 0.02 -5.52
C HIS A 135 -3.06 -0.79 -6.78
N THR A 136 -4.23 -0.59 -7.39
CA THR A 136 -4.59 -1.26 -8.66
C THR A 136 -3.58 -0.97 -9.77
N PHE A 137 -3.12 0.27 -9.87
CA PHE A 137 -2.08 0.67 -10.81
C PHE A 137 -0.70 0.23 -10.32
N ALA A 138 -0.41 0.40 -9.02
CA ALA A 138 0.88 0.02 -8.45
C ALA A 138 1.20 -1.46 -8.72
N HIS A 139 0.30 -2.37 -8.35
CA HIS A 139 0.47 -3.81 -8.56
C HIS A 139 0.62 -4.16 -10.04
N ALA A 140 -0.09 -3.46 -10.93
CA ALA A 140 0.02 -3.67 -12.37
C ALA A 140 1.43 -3.34 -12.88
N LEU A 141 2.00 -2.20 -12.44
CA LEU A 141 3.34 -1.77 -12.80
C LEU A 141 4.41 -2.71 -12.21
N GLU A 142 4.27 -3.08 -10.94
CA GLU A 142 5.17 -4.03 -10.29
C GLU A 142 5.16 -5.40 -10.99
N ALA A 143 3.98 -5.95 -11.28
CA ALA A 143 3.85 -7.22 -11.98
C ALA A 143 4.38 -7.17 -13.42
N ALA A 144 4.22 -6.03 -14.10
CA ALA A 144 4.78 -5.80 -15.44
C ALA A 144 6.31 -5.73 -15.43
N ALA A 145 6.88 -5.21 -14.34
CA ALA A 145 8.32 -5.17 -14.10
C ALA A 145 8.90 -6.50 -13.58
N SER A 146 8.10 -7.58 -13.51
CA SER A 146 8.51 -8.83 -12.83
C SER A 146 8.96 -8.61 -11.38
N TYR A 147 8.46 -7.57 -10.71
CA TYR A 147 8.90 -7.14 -9.38
C TYR A 147 10.37 -6.72 -9.29
N GLU A 148 10.99 -6.36 -10.42
CA GLU A 148 12.37 -5.87 -10.50
C GLU A 148 12.41 -4.39 -10.86
N GLY A 149 13.30 -3.62 -10.22
CA GLY A 149 13.57 -2.22 -10.58
C GLY A 149 12.47 -1.20 -10.23
N VAL A 150 11.22 -1.63 -10.00
CA VAL A 150 10.11 -0.79 -9.53
C VAL A 150 9.87 -1.05 -8.05
N THR A 151 10.15 -0.06 -7.21
CA THR A 151 9.89 -0.15 -5.77
C THR A 151 8.41 0.07 -5.44
N HIS A 152 7.95 -0.53 -4.34
CA HIS A 152 6.54 -0.45 -3.92
C HIS A 152 6.06 0.99 -3.73
N GLY A 153 6.83 1.83 -3.01
CA GLY A 153 6.45 3.22 -2.76
C GLY A 153 6.41 4.05 -4.03
N SER A 154 7.35 3.83 -4.96
CA SER A 154 7.31 4.48 -6.29
C SER A 154 6.08 4.06 -7.11
N ALA A 155 5.75 2.76 -7.10
CA ALA A 155 4.56 2.25 -7.78
C ALA A 155 3.26 2.81 -7.17
N VAL A 156 3.16 2.85 -5.84
CA VAL A 156 2.04 3.47 -5.12
C VAL A 156 1.95 4.95 -5.45
N ALA A 157 3.05 5.70 -5.48
CA ALA A 157 3.05 7.11 -5.87
C ALA A 157 2.50 7.34 -7.28
N LEU A 158 2.93 6.55 -8.27
CA LEU A 158 2.35 6.59 -9.63
C LEU A 158 0.86 6.23 -9.63
N GLY A 159 0.48 5.21 -8.86
CA GLY A 159 -0.91 4.80 -8.73
C GLY A 159 -1.80 5.86 -8.08
N LEU A 160 -1.31 6.57 -7.06
CA LEU A 160 -1.99 7.72 -6.45
C LEU A 160 -2.20 8.83 -7.47
N ARG A 161 -1.19 9.12 -8.30
CA ARG A 161 -1.29 10.11 -9.38
C ARG A 161 -2.43 9.76 -10.34
N ALA A 162 -2.51 8.51 -10.79
CA ALA A 162 -3.59 8.05 -11.67
C ALA A 162 -4.96 8.10 -10.99
N ALA A 163 -5.07 7.62 -9.74
CA ALA A 163 -6.30 7.64 -8.99
C ALA A 163 -6.82 9.07 -8.75
N LEU A 164 -5.94 10.03 -8.44
CA LEU A 164 -6.29 11.43 -8.27
C LEU A 164 -6.81 12.05 -9.57
N ARG A 165 -6.15 11.80 -10.71
CA ARG A 165 -6.62 12.27 -12.03
C ARG A 165 -7.99 11.73 -12.37
N LEU A 166 -8.20 10.42 -12.21
CA LEU A 166 -9.49 9.77 -12.45
C LEU A 166 -10.57 10.23 -11.48
N SER A 167 -10.18 10.72 -10.29
CA SER A 167 -11.07 11.33 -9.31
C SER A 167 -11.35 12.83 -9.59
N GLY A 168 -10.75 13.43 -10.61
CA GLY A 168 -10.82 14.88 -10.85
C GLY A 168 -10.15 15.71 -9.75
N ARG A 169 -9.17 15.15 -9.03
CA ARG A 169 -8.45 15.81 -7.93
C ARG A 169 -7.06 16.29 -8.37
N PRO A 170 -6.50 17.35 -7.75
CA PRO A 170 -5.14 17.80 -8.03
C PRO A 170 -4.08 16.73 -7.72
N THR A 171 -3.07 16.61 -8.58
CA THR A 171 -1.94 15.67 -8.38
C THR A 171 -0.70 16.32 -7.75
N ALA A 172 -0.71 17.64 -7.53
CA ALA A 172 0.46 18.41 -7.09
C ALA A 172 1.13 17.81 -5.84
N VAL A 173 0.34 17.36 -4.85
CA VAL A 173 0.89 16.70 -3.66
C VAL A 173 1.73 15.46 -4.00
N VAL A 174 1.31 14.65 -4.97
CA VAL A 174 2.07 13.46 -5.39
C VAL A 174 3.27 13.87 -6.22
N ASP A 175 3.08 14.77 -7.19
CA ASP A 175 4.12 15.19 -8.12
C ASP A 175 5.28 15.93 -7.41
N GLU A 176 4.97 16.79 -6.45
CA GLU A 176 5.95 17.61 -5.73
C GLU A 176 6.60 16.86 -4.57
N LEU A 177 5.82 16.13 -3.76
CA LEU A 177 6.33 15.49 -2.55
C LEU A 177 7.01 14.15 -2.84
N LEU A 178 6.38 13.33 -3.69
CA LEU A 178 6.86 11.98 -3.99
C LEU A 178 7.74 11.96 -5.24
N SER A 179 7.52 12.91 -6.17
CA SER A 179 8.24 13.03 -7.44
C SER A 179 8.39 11.70 -8.19
N PRO A 180 7.29 10.94 -8.39
CA PRO A 180 7.37 9.64 -9.04
C PRO A 180 7.83 9.79 -10.49
N LYS A 181 8.64 8.84 -10.95
CA LYS A 181 9.12 8.79 -12.34
C LYS A 181 8.36 7.70 -13.09
N PRO A 182 7.89 7.96 -14.33
CA PRO A 182 7.32 6.93 -15.17
C PRO A 182 8.27 5.72 -15.29
N VAL A 183 7.70 4.52 -15.23
CA VAL A 183 8.46 3.26 -15.26
C VAL A 183 8.66 2.77 -16.68
N ARG A 184 9.71 2.00 -16.94
CA ARG A 184 9.95 1.34 -18.23
C ARG A 184 9.49 -0.11 -18.15
N VAL A 185 8.25 -0.37 -18.57
CA VAL A 185 7.64 -1.70 -18.60
C VAL A 185 6.81 -1.88 -19.87
N ASP A 186 6.53 -3.13 -20.25
CA ASP A 186 5.64 -3.43 -21.38
C ASP A 186 4.19 -3.03 -21.05
N ARG A 187 3.61 -2.14 -21.87
CA ARG A 187 2.26 -1.58 -21.67
C ARG A 187 1.18 -2.67 -21.69
N GLU A 188 1.28 -3.64 -22.59
CA GLU A 188 0.31 -4.74 -22.68
C GLU A 188 0.40 -5.71 -21.49
N ARG A 189 1.60 -5.93 -20.96
CA ARG A 189 1.80 -6.70 -19.74
C ARG A 189 1.21 -5.96 -18.54
N ALA A 190 1.43 -4.65 -18.42
CA ALA A 190 0.82 -3.84 -17.38
C ALA A 190 -0.70 -3.85 -17.47
N TRP A 191 -1.26 -3.69 -18.67
CA TRP A 191 -2.70 -3.75 -18.90
C TRP A 191 -3.31 -5.10 -18.50
N ARG A 192 -2.67 -6.21 -18.90
CA ARG A 192 -3.10 -7.57 -18.49
C ARG A 192 -3.01 -7.79 -16.99
N ALA A 193 -1.98 -7.26 -16.33
CA ALA A 193 -1.85 -7.34 -14.88
C ALA A 193 -2.95 -6.53 -14.18
N LEU A 194 -3.21 -5.31 -14.66
CA LEU A 194 -4.28 -4.44 -14.16
C LEU A 194 -5.64 -5.11 -14.30
N GLY A 195 -5.92 -5.78 -15.43
CA GLY A 195 -7.19 -6.47 -15.66
C GLY A 195 -7.49 -7.61 -14.66
N ARG A 196 -6.46 -8.19 -14.01
CA ARG A 196 -6.67 -9.17 -12.93
C ARG A 196 -7.16 -8.50 -11.64
N ASP A 197 -6.64 -7.32 -11.34
CA ASP A 197 -6.96 -6.56 -10.13
C ASP A 197 -8.22 -5.66 -10.31
N LYS A 198 -8.49 -5.15 -11.53
CA LYS A 198 -9.71 -4.40 -11.90
C LYS A 198 -11.00 -5.20 -11.68
N LYS A 199 -10.93 -6.53 -11.57
CA LYS A 199 -12.05 -7.36 -11.09
C LYS A 199 -12.53 -6.98 -9.68
N ARG A 200 -11.71 -6.26 -8.90
CA ARG A 200 -12.03 -5.69 -7.59
C ARG A 200 -12.40 -4.19 -7.65
N GLY A 201 -12.42 -3.62 -8.86
CA GLY A 201 -12.65 -2.21 -9.18
C GLY A 201 -11.57 -1.25 -8.69
N LEU A 202 -11.71 0.02 -9.04
CA LEU A 202 -10.80 1.09 -8.64
C LEU A 202 -11.21 1.69 -7.31
N VAL A 203 -10.23 2.27 -6.60
CA VAL A 203 -10.48 3.14 -5.46
C VAL A 203 -10.24 4.58 -5.91
N LEU A 204 -11.27 5.42 -5.78
CA LEU A 204 -11.25 6.83 -6.18
C LEU A 204 -11.78 7.71 -5.05
N LEU A 205 -11.48 9.01 -5.10
CA LEU A 205 -11.94 10.00 -4.13
C LEU A 205 -13.15 10.76 -4.68
N SER A 206 -14.19 10.91 -3.85
CA SER A 206 -15.36 11.74 -4.15
C SER A 206 -15.57 12.79 -3.05
N ASP A 207 -16.55 13.69 -3.20
CA ASP A 207 -16.88 14.66 -2.15
C ASP A 207 -17.49 14.00 -0.91
N ASP A 208 -18.13 12.83 -1.08
CA ASP A 208 -18.66 12.01 0.01
C ASP A 208 -17.62 11.04 0.62
N GLY A 209 -16.33 11.29 0.36
CA GLY A 209 -15.22 10.43 0.81
C GLY A 209 -14.77 9.39 -0.23
N PRO A 210 -13.90 8.44 0.17
CA PRO A 210 -13.37 7.43 -0.73
C PRO A 210 -14.44 6.42 -1.17
N LYS A 211 -14.43 6.07 -2.45
CA LYS A 211 -15.24 5.01 -3.05
C LYS A 211 -14.32 3.89 -3.51
N TRP A 212 -14.73 2.65 -3.31
CA TRP A 212 -14.05 1.46 -3.81
C TRP A 212 -14.99 0.70 -4.75
N ASP A 213 -14.42 -0.25 -5.49
CA ASP A 213 -15.12 -0.99 -6.55
C ASP A 213 -15.70 -0.09 -7.67
N VAL A 214 -15.03 1.04 -7.93
CA VAL A 214 -15.46 1.97 -8.99
C VAL A 214 -15.09 1.39 -10.35
N GLN A 215 -16.06 1.30 -11.24
CA GLN A 215 -15.87 0.87 -12.63
C GLN A 215 -15.86 2.09 -13.55
N LEU A 216 -14.82 2.20 -14.36
CA LEU A 216 -14.66 3.22 -15.40
C LEU A 216 -14.46 2.56 -16.77
N PRO A 217 -14.77 3.27 -17.87
CA PRO A 217 -14.48 2.82 -19.22
C PRO A 217 -13.02 2.39 -19.38
N ASP A 218 -12.79 1.28 -20.09
CA ASP A 218 -11.44 0.74 -20.29
C ASP A 218 -10.48 1.75 -20.90
N GLU A 219 -10.97 2.60 -21.82
CA GLU A 219 -10.19 3.65 -22.46
C GLU A 219 -9.62 4.66 -21.45
N ASP A 220 -10.42 5.12 -20.49
CA ASP A 220 -9.99 6.06 -19.47
C ASP A 220 -8.95 5.46 -18.54
N VAL A 221 -9.17 4.21 -18.12
CA VAL A 221 -8.23 3.47 -17.26
C VAL A 221 -6.92 3.19 -17.98
N ARG A 222 -7.00 2.82 -19.26
CA ARG A 222 -5.83 2.53 -20.10
C ARG A 222 -5.00 3.77 -20.35
N ARG A 223 -5.64 4.90 -20.70
CA ARG A 223 -4.97 6.20 -20.82
C ARG A 223 -4.25 6.57 -19.52
N ALA A 224 -4.91 6.41 -18.38
CA ALA A 224 -4.31 6.69 -17.08
C ALA A 224 -3.11 5.78 -16.76
N LEU A 225 -3.14 4.50 -17.16
CA LEU A 225 -2.02 3.56 -17.02
C LEU A 225 -0.85 3.93 -17.93
N ASP A 226 -1.12 4.22 -19.20
CA ASP A 226 -0.09 4.51 -20.20
C ASP A 226 0.72 5.77 -19.85
N GLU A 227 0.10 6.76 -19.20
CA GLU A 227 0.78 7.96 -18.68
C GLU A 227 1.79 7.67 -17.54
N LEU A 228 1.71 6.49 -16.91
CA LEU A 228 2.66 6.05 -15.87
C LEU A 228 3.87 5.33 -16.46
N ILE A 229 3.86 5.04 -17.77
CA ILE A 229 4.86 4.23 -18.45
C ILE A 229 5.63 5.12 -19.42
N ALA A 230 6.96 5.18 -19.24
CA ALA A 230 7.85 5.90 -20.15
C ALA A 230 7.83 5.27 -21.56
N ASP A 231 8.12 6.10 -22.56
CA ASP A 231 8.28 5.66 -23.95
C ASP A 231 9.44 4.69 -24.16
#